data_AF-A0A838TP19-F1
#
_entry.id   AF-A0A838TP19-F1
#
_cell.length_a   1.000
_cell.length_b   1.000
_cell.length_c   1.000
_cell.angle_alpha   90.00
_cell.angle_beta   90.00
_cell.angle_gamma   90.00
#
_symmetry.space_group_name_H-M   'P 1'
#
loop_
_entity.id
_entity.type
_entity.pdbx_description
1 polymer ?
#
loop_
_entity_poly.entity_id
_entity_poly.type
_entity_poly.pdbx_seq_one_letter_code
_entity_poly.pdbx_strand_id
1 'polypeptide(L)'
;EVYKLIADAYFDSKQNNYAEKYYKAAVYMIPNRIISRKNLLDFYISTNQQEKAIFWAQSIIKMKIKIPSPVTNNIQQQTKSILKDLGK
;
A
#
# COMPACT_ATOMS: atom_id res chain seq x y z
N GLU A 1 -2.31 5.42 -12.60
CA GLU A 1 -0.91 5.00 -12.37
C GLU A 1 -0.65 3.75 -13.19
N VAL A 2 0.20 3.80 -14.22
CA VAL A 2 0.46 2.67 -15.13
C VAL A 2 0.95 1.44 -14.37
N TYR A 3 1.89 1.61 -13.44
CA TYR A 3 2.40 0.51 -12.61
C TYR A 3 1.31 -0.15 -11.75
N LYS A 4 0.36 0.63 -11.22
CA LYS A 4 -0.77 0.08 -10.45
C LYS A 4 -1.68 -0.78 -11.34
N LEU A 5 -2.01 -0.31 -12.54
CA LEU A 5 -2.84 -1.07 -13.48
C LEU A 5 -2.17 -2.39 -13.89
N ILE A 6 -0.85 -2.39 -14.11
CA ILE A 6 -0.10 -3.61 -14.41
C ILE A 6 -0.10 -4.54 -13.19
N ALA A 7 0.09 -4.00 -11.98
CA ALA A 7 0.05 -4.79 -10.75
C ALA A 7 -1.31 -5.46 -10.53
N ASP A 8 -2.40 -4.72 -10.72
CA ASP A 8 -3.77 -5.23 -10.64
C ASP A 8 -3.98 -6.37 -11.64
N ALA A 9 -3.57 -6.20 -12.90
CA ALA A 9 -3.72 -7.23 -13.93
C ALA A 9 -2.97 -8.55 -13.58
N TYR A 10 -1.76 -8.45 -13.03
CA TYR A 10 -1.04 -9.61 -12.52
C TYR A 10 -1.71 -10.22 -11.29
N PHE A 11 -2.26 -9.41 -10.40
CA PHE A 11 -2.97 -9.88 -9.21
C PHE A 11 -4.23 -10.65 -9.58
N ASP A 12 -5.03 -10.13 -10.52
CA ASP A 12 -6.22 -10.78 -11.06
C ASP A 12 -5.86 -12.10 -11.78
N SER A 13 -4.69 -12.14 -12.40
CA SER A 13 -4.11 -13.34 -13.02
C SER A 13 -3.49 -14.33 -12.01
N LYS A 14 -3.64 -14.10 -10.70
CA LYS A 14 -3.05 -14.88 -9.59
C LYS A 14 -1.52 -14.94 -9.59
N GLN A 15 -0.87 -14.03 -10.31
CA GLN A 15 0.57 -13.94 -10.44
C GLN A 15 1.15 -12.99 -9.37
N ASN A 16 1.01 -13.38 -8.10
CA ASN A 16 1.31 -12.53 -6.94
C ASN A 16 2.76 -11.98 -6.92
N ASN A 17 3.74 -12.75 -7.41
CA ASN A 17 5.14 -12.31 -7.47
C ASN A 17 5.32 -11.10 -8.42
N TYR A 18 4.66 -11.14 -9.58
CA TYR A 18 4.69 -10.04 -10.53
C TYR A 18 3.87 -8.86 -10.00
N ALA A 19 2.68 -9.11 -9.45
CA ALA A 19 1.88 -8.07 -8.81
C ALA A 19 2.69 -7.29 -7.75
N GLU A 20 3.35 -8.01 -6.83
CA GLU A 20 4.20 -7.40 -5.80
C GLU A 20 5.30 -6.52 -6.40
N LYS A 21 5.98 -7.01 -7.45
CA LYS A 21 7.02 -6.26 -8.15
C LYS A 21 6.50 -4.92 -8.69
N TYR A 22 5.33 -4.92 -9.32
CA TYR A 22 4.75 -3.70 -9.91
C TYR A 22 4.14 -2.76 -8.85
N TYR A 23 3.55 -3.28 -7.78
CA TYR A 23 3.13 -2.45 -6.65
C TYR A 23 4.32 -1.77 -5.96
N LYS A 24 5.44 -2.49 -5.76
CA LYS A 24 6.68 -1.90 -5.26
C LYS A 24 7.24 -0.85 -6.21
N ALA A 25 7.24 -1.12 -7.51
CA ALA A 25 7.69 -0.16 -8.52
C ALA A 25 6.85 1.13 -8.46
N ALA A 26 5.53 1.04 -8.29
CA ALA A 26 4.67 2.22 -8.12
C ALA A 26 5.11 3.09 -6.93
N VAL A 27 5.48 2.48 -5.80
CA VAL A 27 6.00 3.21 -4.63
C VAL A 27 7.35 3.86 -4.94
N TYR A 28 8.28 3.13 -5.57
CA TYR A 28 9.63 3.66 -5.82
C TYR A 28 9.68 4.74 -6.90
N MET A 29 8.78 4.68 -7.88
CA MET A 29 8.68 5.71 -8.92
C MET A 29 8.17 7.04 -8.37
N ILE A 30 7.23 7.01 -7.42
CA ILE A 30 6.66 8.21 -6.81
C ILE A 30 6.60 8.05 -5.27
N PRO A 31 7.75 8.16 -4.57
CA PRO A 31 7.85 7.81 -3.14
C PRO A 31 7.04 8.71 -2.21
N ASN A 32 6.70 9.92 -2.69
CA ASN A 32 5.90 10.92 -2.00
C ASN A 32 4.38 10.72 -2.19
N ARG A 33 3.94 9.71 -2.94
CA ARG A 33 2.53 9.42 -3.16
C ARG A 33 2.05 8.36 -2.17
N ILE A 34 1.22 8.78 -1.20
CA ILE A 34 0.68 7.89 -0.17
C ILE A 34 -0.21 6.78 -0.76
N ILE A 35 -0.91 7.07 -1.85
CA ILE A 35 -1.83 6.14 -2.52
C ILE A 35 -1.09 4.89 -3.00
N SER A 36 0.12 5.04 -3.57
CA SER A 36 0.91 3.91 -4.05
C SER A 36 1.30 2.97 -2.90
N ARG A 37 1.60 3.53 -1.71
CA ARG A 37 1.85 2.73 -0.50
C ARG A 37 0.59 2.04 0.00
N LYS A 38 -0.56 2.72 -0.05
CA LYS A 38 -1.86 2.14 0.33
C LYS A 38 -2.24 0.95 -0.56
N ASN A 39 -2.04 1.07 -1.88
CA ASN A 39 -2.28 -0.03 -2.82
C ASN A 39 -1.40 -1.25 -2.50
N LEU A 40 -0.11 -1.03 -2.20
CA LEU A 40 0.80 -2.10 -1.82
C LEU A 40 0.43 -2.74 -0.47
N LEU A 41 -0.03 -1.95 0.50
CA LEU A 41 -0.58 -2.46 1.76
C LEU A 41 -1.79 -3.36 1.51
N ASP A 42 -2.74 -2.91 0.69
CA ASP A 42 -3.96 -3.66 0.38
C ASP A 42 -3.63 -4.99 -0.32
N PHE A 43 -2.66 -4.98 -1.23
CA PHE A 43 -2.13 -6.20 -1.83
C PHE A 43 -1.59 -7.17 -0.77
N TYR A 44 -0.77 -6.70 0.19
CA TYR A 44 -0.24 -7.59 1.23
C TYR A 44 -1.31 -8.14 2.18
N ILE A 45 -2.34 -7.34 2.50
CA ILE A 45 -3.49 -7.81 3.27
C ILE A 45 -4.24 -8.89 2.49
N SER A 46 -4.55 -8.63 1.21
CA SER A 46 -5.30 -9.56 0.36
C SER A 46 -4.57 -10.88 0.10
N THR A 47 -3.24 -10.89 0.25
CA THR A 47 -2.39 -12.09 0.07
C THR A 47 -1.92 -12.70 1.39
N ASN A 48 -2.50 -12.30 2.53
CA ASN A 48 -2.15 -12.78 3.88
C ASN A 48 -0.66 -12.62 4.24
N GLN A 49 0.04 -11.65 3.65
CA GLN A 49 1.44 -11.34 3.95
C GLN A 49 1.53 -10.35 5.12
N GLN A 50 1.13 -10.80 6.32
CA GLN A 50 0.89 -9.95 7.49
C GLN A 50 2.12 -9.12 7.92
N GLU A 51 3.31 -9.71 7.98
CA GLU A 51 4.54 -8.98 8.35
C GLU A 51 4.81 -7.80 7.40
N LYS A 52 4.68 -8.04 6.09
CA LYS A 52 4.84 -6.98 5.08
C LYS A 52 3.73 -5.94 5.20
N ALA A 53 2.49 -6.36 5.44
CA ALA A 53 1.37 -5.45 5.67
C ALA A 53 1.64 -4.52 6.88
N ILE A 54 2.11 -5.06 8.00
CA ILE A 54 2.47 -4.28 9.19
C ILE A 54 3.56 -3.25 8.87
N PHE A 55 4.64 -3.68 8.19
CA PHE A 55 5.72 -2.78 7.78
C PHE A 55 5.19 -1.60 6.93
N TRP A 56 4.37 -1.89 5.92
CA TRP A 56 3.85 -0.86 5.02
C TRP A 56 2.79 0.01 5.69
N ALA A 57 1.98 -0.53 6.59
CA ALA A 57 1.04 0.25 7.40
C ALA A 57 1.77 1.28 8.27
N GLN A 58 2.82 0.86 8.98
CA GLN A 58 3.67 1.78 9.74
C GLN A 58 4.32 2.84 8.85
N SER A 59 4.76 2.45 7.65
CA SER A 59 5.35 3.37 6.67
C SER A 59 4.39 4.48 6.25
N ILE A 60 3.12 4.16 6.00
CA ILE A 60 2.07 5.12 5.64
C ILE A 60 1.78 6.09 6.80
N ILE A 61 1.71 5.59 8.03
CA ILE A 61 1.42 6.39 9.22
C ILE A 61 2.56 7.39 9.51
N LYS A 62 3.82 6.95 9.33
CA LYS A 62 5.01 7.78 9.56
C LYS A 62 5.32 8.74 8.41
N MET A 63 4.64 8.60 7.27
CA MET A 63 4.91 9.40 6.09
C MET A 63 4.57 10.88 6.33
N LYS A 64 5.57 11.76 6.15
CA LYS A 64 5.36 13.21 6.18
C LYS A 64 4.67 13.66 4.90
N ILE A 65 3.41 14.04 5.00
CA ILE A 65 2.61 14.50 3.86
C ILE A 65 2.88 15.99 3.63
N LYS A 66 3.46 16.31 2.48
CA LYS A 66 3.82 17.70 2.13
C LYS A 66 2.58 18.59 1.92
N ILE A 67 1.54 18.02 1.31
CA ILE A 67 0.28 18.69 1.02
C ILE A 67 -0.83 17.88 1.70
N PRO A 68 -1.23 18.22 2.93
CA PRO A 68 -2.32 17.53 3.60
C PRO A 68 -3.63 17.78 2.84
N SER A 69 -4.40 16.71 2.67
CA SER A 69 -5.73 16.72 2.07
C SER A 69 -6.65 15.79 2.87
N PRO A 70 -7.98 15.94 2.75
CA PRO A 70 -8.91 15.01 3.36
C PRO A 70 -8.62 13.55 2.99
N VAL A 71 -8.25 13.30 1.73
CA VAL A 71 -7.90 11.95 1.24
C VAL A 71 -6.68 11.39 1.95
N THR A 72 -5.61 12.17 2.04
CA THR A 72 -4.37 11.71 2.66
C THR A 72 -4.54 11.46 4.16
N ASN A 73 -5.33 12.30 4.83
CA ASN A 73 -5.66 12.14 6.25
C ASN A 73 -6.51 10.88 6.46
N ASN A 74 -7.52 10.66 5.61
CA ASN A 74 -8.36 9.47 5.66
C ASN A 74 -7.53 8.19 5.50
N ILE A 75 -6.63 8.14 4.51
CA ILE A 75 -5.73 7.01 4.31
C ILE A 75 -4.92 6.71 5.59
N GLN A 76 -4.33 7.73 6.21
CA GLN A 76 -3.59 7.51 7.46
C GLN A 76 -4.46 7.01 8.62
N GLN A 77 -5.69 7.52 8.75
CA GLN A 77 -6.62 7.07 9.79
C GLN A 77 -7.09 5.63 9.55
N GLN A 78 -7.48 5.28 8.32
CA GLN A 78 -7.81 3.91 7.93
C GLN A 78 -6.64 2.96 8.20
N THR A 79 -5.42 3.36 7.82
CA THR A 79 -4.23 2.54 8.07
C THR A 79 -3.93 2.36 9.55
N LYS A 80 -4.21 3.34 10.42
CA LYS A 80 -4.10 3.15 11.88
C LYS A 80 -5.07 2.09 12.40
N SER A 81 -6.31 2.07 11.91
CA SER A 81 -7.29 1.03 12.27
C SER A 81 -6.83 -0.35 11.79
N ILE A 82 -6.41 -0.45 10.52
CA ILE A 82 -5.84 -1.68 9.95
C ILE A 82 -4.67 -2.19 10.79
N LEU A 83 -3.72 -1.32 11.18
CA LEU A 83 -2.56 -1.72 11.96
C LEU A 83 -2.95 -2.28 13.33
N LYS A 84 -4.00 -1.73 13.97
CA LYS A 84 -4.50 -2.26 15.24
C LYS A 84 -5.11 -3.65 15.08
N ASP A 85 -5.78 -3.91 13.95
CA ASP A 85 -6.40 -5.20 13.69
C ASP A 85 -5.37 -6.26 13.25
N LEU A 86 -4.31 -5.88 12.53
CA LEU A 86 -3.19 -6.76 12.18
C LEU A 86 -2.30 -7.15 13.37
N GLY A 87 -2.39 -6.43 14.49
CA GLY A 87 -1.61 -6.67 15.70
C GLY A 87 -2.34 -7.45 16.80
N LYS A 88 -3.60 -7.85 16.54
CA LYS A 88 -4.35 -8.78 17.39
C LYS A 88 -4.05 -10.21 16.97
#